data_AF-A0A542YRI9-F1
#
_entry.id   AF-A0A542YRI9-F1
#
_cell.length_a   1.000
_cell.length_b   1.000
_cell.length_c   1.000
_cell.angle_alpha   90.00
_cell.angle_beta   90.00
_cell.angle_gamma   90.00
#
_symmetry.space_group_name_H-M   'P 1'
#
loop_
_entity.id
_entity.type
_entity.pdbx_description
1 polymer ?
#
loop_
_entity_poly.entity_id
_entity_poly.type
_entity_poly.pdbx_seq_one_letter_code
_entity_poly.pdbx_strand_id
1 'polypeptide(L)'
;MLTFAFMGALVMLAVVAYFVAPDVVLPPVWVSLALLGVLVVAIGLSELLLRRATPLPPNATGGQTFQAVQALHLPRMAVLEAPALIGLVTMFALPDQSFVTYLVPAVPTLIAMGLLVVPHRATLERYAKVLDGTGAHSGLADWLTGSTR
;
A
#
# COMPACT_ATOMS: atom_id res chain seq x y z
N MET A 1 2.48 6.28 11.42
CA MET A 1 1.37 7.26 11.48
C MET A 1 0.77 7.53 10.11
N LEU A 2 1.58 7.83 9.09
CA LEU A 2 1.09 8.13 7.74
C LEU A 2 0.25 7.00 7.10
N THR A 3 0.71 5.74 7.12
CA THR A 3 0.01 4.59 6.50
C THR A 3 -1.42 4.42 6.99
N PHE A 4 -1.65 4.57 8.29
CA PHE A 4 -2.97 4.46 8.89
C PHE A 4 -3.87 5.64 8.53
N ALA A 5 -3.30 6.84 8.32
CA ALA A 5 -4.05 7.99 7.83
C ALA A 5 -4.55 7.75 6.40
N PHE A 6 -3.72 7.21 5.52
CA PHE A 6 -4.12 6.86 4.15
C PHE A 6 -5.17 5.74 4.12
N MET A 7 -4.99 4.67 4.90
CA MET A 7 -6.01 3.62 5.03
C MET A 7 -7.32 4.19 5.60
N GLY A 8 -7.24 5.06 6.60
CA GLY A 8 -8.41 5.75 7.17
C GLY A 8 -9.12 6.64 6.15
N ALA A 9 -8.37 7.34 5.29
CA ALA A 9 -8.94 8.15 4.21
C ALA A 9 -9.76 7.29 3.23
N LEU A 10 -9.28 6.10 2.85
CA LEU A 10 -10.06 5.17 2.03
C LEU A 10 -11.37 4.74 2.71
N VAL A 11 -11.33 4.46 4.02
CA VAL A 11 -12.56 4.14 4.78
C VAL A 11 -13.53 5.34 4.78
N MET A 12 -13.02 6.55 5.00
CA MET A 12 -13.84 7.77 4.95
C MET A 12 -14.44 7.99 3.55
N LEU A 13 -13.68 7.71 2.49
CA LEU A 13 -14.19 7.76 1.12
C LEU A 13 -15.29 6.72 0.88
N ALA A 14 -15.21 5.53 1.50
CA ALA A 14 -16.28 4.55 1.47
C ALA A 14 -17.58 5.09 2.09
N VAL A 15 -17.45 5.75 3.24
CA VAL A 15 -18.59 6.38 3.94
C VAL A 15 -19.20 7.47 3.07
N VAL A 16 -18.38 8.33 2.48
CA VAL A 16 -18.85 9.39 1.58
C VAL A 16 -19.52 8.79 0.34
N ALA A 17 -18.91 7.78 -0.29
CA ALA A 17 -19.47 7.10 -1.46
C ALA A 17 -20.86 6.51 -1.17
N TYR A 18 -21.06 5.93 0.02
CA TYR A 18 -22.37 5.43 0.46
C TYR A 18 -23.45 6.53 0.48
N PHE A 19 -23.12 7.75 0.96
CA PHE A 19 -24.10 8.84 0.96
C PHE A 19 -24.32 9.48 -0.41
N VAL A 20 -23.33 9.42 -1.30
CA VAL A 20 -23.40 10.00 -2.65
C VAL A 20 -24.15 9.11 -3.63
N ALA A 21 -23.93 7.79 -3.56
CA ALA A 21 -24.54 6.80 -4.43
C ALA A 21 -25.00 5.59 -3.59
N PRO A 22 -26.09 5.74 -2.81
CA PRO A 22 -26.52 4.75 -1.81
C PRO A 22 -27.08 3.46 -2.41
N ASP A 23 -27.42 3.46 -3.69
CA ASP A 23 -28.00 2.31 -4.36
C ASP A 23 -27.02 1.13 -4.39
N VAL A 24 -27.55 -0.06 -4.10
CA VAL A 24 -26.78 -1.30 -4.07
C VAL A 24 -26.90 -1.99 -5.42
N VAL A 25 -26.10 -1.53 -6.38
CA VAL A 25 -25.99 -2.13 -7.71
C VAL A 25 -24.61 -2.72 -7.90
N LEU A 26 -24.55 -4.00 -8.26
CA LEU A 26 -23.29 -4.67 -8.58
C LEU A 26 -22.77 -4.16 -9.95
N PRO A 27 -21.50 -3.73 -10.04
CA PRO A 27 -20.94 -3.35 -11.33
C PRO A 27 -20.89 -4.57 -12.27
N PRO A 28 -20.91 -4.36 -13.59
CA PRO A 28 -20.74 -5.44 -14.55
C PRO A 28 -19.50 -6.30 -14.25
N VAL A 29 -19.60 -7.59 -14.51
CA VAL A 29 -18.53 -8.56 -14.19
C VAL A 29 -17.18 -8.15 -14.78
N TRP A 30 -17.17 -7.66 -16.02
CA TRP A 30 -15.94 -7.21 -16.68
C TRP A 30 -15.30 -5.99 -16.00
N VAL A 31 -16.10 -5.07 -15.43
CA VAL A 31 -15.60 -3.93 -14.64
C VAL A 31 -14.96 -4.43 -13.36
N SER A 32 -15.63 -5.34 -12.65
CA SER A 32 -15.11 -5.95 -11.43
C SER A 32 -13.77 -6.65 -11.68
N LEU A 33 -13.67 -7.43 -12.76
CA LEU A 33 -12.44 -8.09 -13.16
C LEU A 33 -11.33 -7.08 -13.52
N ALA A 34 -11.66 -5.99 -14.22
CA ALA A 34 -10.69 -4.95 -14.54
C ALA A 34 -10.15 -4.26 -13.27
N LEU A 35 -11.03 -3.89 -12.34
CA LEU A 35 -10.65 -3.25 -11.07
C LEU A 35 -9.78 -4.17 -10.20
N LEU A 36 -10.12 -5.46 -10.11
CA LEU A 36 -9.28 -6.45 -9.43
C LEU A 36 -7.96 -6.69 -10.17
N GLY A 37 -7.95 -6.65 -11.50
CA GLY A 37 -6.74 -6.72 -12.32
C GLY A 37 -5.78 -5.57 -12.02
N VAL A 38 -6.29 -4.34 -11.89
CA VAL A 38 -5.51 -3.16 -11.48
C VAL A 38 -4.86 -3.38 -10.11
N LEU A 39 -5.58 -3.96 -9.15
CA LEU A 39 -5.01 -4.31 -7.85
C LEU A 39 -3.88 -5.34 -7.96
N VAL A 40 -4.04 -6.40 -8.76
CA VAL A 40 -2.98 -7.40 -8.97
C VAL A 40 -1.72 -6.74 -9.53
N VAL A 41 -1.88 -5.84 -10.51
CA VAL A 41 -0.76 -5.06 -11.07
C VAL A 41 -0.11 -4.19 -9.99
N ALA A 42 -0.89 -3.49 -9.17
CA ALA A 42 -0.38 -2.66 -8.08
C ALA A 42 0.42 -3.47 -7.05
N ILE A 43 -0.06 -4.67 -6.68
CA ILE A 43 0.68 -5.59 -5.79
C ILE A 43 2.01 -5.99 -6.44
N GLY A 44 2.00 -6.39 -7.71
CA GLY A 44 3.21 -6.74 -8.45
C GLY A 44 4.21 -5.60 -8.54
N LEU A 45 3.74 -4.37 -8.79
CA LEU A 45 4.58 -3.16 -8.81
C LEU A 45 5.16 -2.85 -7.42
N SER A 46 4.36 -2.97 -6.36
CA SER A 46 4.84 -2.78 -4.98
C SER A 46 5.95 -3.76 -4.61
N GLU A 47 5.82 -5.04 -5.00
CA GLU A 47 6.84 -6.06 -4.81
C GLU A 47 8.09 -5.81 -5.69
N LEU A 48 7.90 -5.34 -6.92
CA LEU A 48 9.00 -4.96 -7.81
C LEU A 48 9.82 -3.79 -7.23
N LEU A 49 9.15 -2.78 -6.67
CA LEU A 49 9.80 -1.64 -6.00
C LEU A 49 10.64 -2.11 -4.81
N LEU A 50 10.15 -3.06 -4.02
CA LEU A 50 10.92 -3.68 -2.94
C LEU A 50 12.17 -4.39 -3.47
N ARG A 51 12.03 -5.22 -4.51
CA ARG A 51 13.18 -5.96 -5.07
C ARG A 51 14.22 -5.06 -5.73
N ARG A 52 13.83 -3.89 -6.22
CA ARG A 52 14.72 -2.91 -6.86
C ARG A 52 15.27 -1.87 -5.88
N ALA A 53 14.95 -1.95 -4.60
CA ALA A 53 15.47 -1.00 -3.63
C ALA A 53 17.00 -1.10 -3.56
N THR A 54 17.67 0.05 -3.52
CA THR A 54 19.13 0.11 -3.42
C THR A 54 19.56 -0.26 -2.00
N PRO A 55 20.47 -1.22 -1.83
CA PRO A 55 21.04 -1.55 -0.52
C PRO A 55 21.76 -0.36 0.11
N LEU A 56 21.80 -0.32 1.43
CA LEU A 56 22.52 0.72 2.17
C LEU A 56 24.04 0.52 2.07
N PRO A 57 24.83 1.61 2.13
CA PRO A 57 26.28 1.49 2.31
C PRO A 57 26.63 0.94 3.71
N PRO A 58 27.77 0.26 3.90
CA PRO A 58 28.13 -0.41 5.15
C PRO A 58 28.15 0.46 6.41
N ASN A 59 28.37 1.77 6.25
CA ASN A 59 28.45 2.74 7.34
C ASN A 59 27.29 3.75 7.31
N ALA A 60 26.11 3.31 6.85
CA ALA A 60 24.93 4.17 6.78
C ALA A 60 24.57 4.68 8.19
N THR A 61 24.37 5.99 8.30
CA THR A 61 23.85 6.62 9.52
C THR A 61 22.37 6.30 9.71
N GLY A 62 21.86 6.40 10.94
CA GLY A 62 20.42 6.19 11.20
C GLY A 62 19.50 7.11 10.37
N GLY A 63 19.95 8.34 10.08
CA GLY A 63 19.24 9.25 9.18
C GLY A 63 19.17 8.74 7.74
N GLN A 64 20.24 8.15 7.23
CA GLN A 64 20.27 7.53 5.89
C GLN A 64 19.39 6.28 5.83
N THR A 65 19.39 5.45 6.88
CA THR A 65 18.48 4.30 6.99
C THR A 65 17.03 4.77 6.94
N PHE A 66 16.68 5.79 7.73
CA PHE A 66 15.32 6.31 7.76
C PHE A 66 14.87 6.85 6.40
N GLN A 67 15.74 7.60 5.72
CA GLN A 67 15.47 8.10 4.37
C GLN A 67 15.29 6.97 3.35
N ALA A 68 16.12 5.93 3.40
CA ALA A 68 15.97 4.77 2.52
C ALA A 68 14.66 4.01 2.75
N VAL A 69 14.27 3.83 4.02
CA VAL A 69 12.98 3.22 4.38
C VAL A 69 11.83 4.08 3.88
N GLN A 70 11.87 5.41 4.04
CA GLN A 70 10.83 6.30 3.52
C GLN A 70 10.74 6.29 1.99
N ALA A 71 11.89 6.35 1.31
CA ALA A 71 11.98 6.31 -0.15
C ALA A 71 11.43 5.02 -0.74
N LEU A 72 11.48 3.92 0.01
CA LEU A 72 10.86 2.65 -0.35
C LEU A 72 9.37 2.58 0.05
N HIS A 73 9.04 3.06 1.25
CA HIS A 73 7.70 2.91 1.82
C HIS A 73 6.65 3.78 1.12
N LEU A 74 6.96 5.06 0.86
CA LEU A 74 6.01 6.01 0.29
C LEU A 74 5.53 5.61 -1.12
N PRO A 75 6.41 5.26 -2.07
CA PRO A 75 5.95 4.86 -3.41
C PRO A 75 5.12 3.58 -3.37
N ARG A 76 5.50 2.62 -2.53
CA ARG A 76 4.75 1.36 -2.37
C ARG A 76 3.36 1.59 -1.80
N MET A 77 3.22 2.53 -0.85
CA MET A 77 1.93 2.95 -0.34
C MET A 77 1.07 3.56 -1.45
N ALA A 78 1.61 4.54 -2.19
CA ALA A 78 0.88 5.24 -3.25
C ALA A 78 0.44 4.28 -4.38
N VAL A 79 1.31 3.35 -4.78
CA VAL A 79 0.98 2.33 -5.78
C VAL A 79 -0.16 1.43 -5.30
N LEU A 80 -0.15 1.03 -4.01
CA LEU A 80 -1.20 0.19 -3.46
C LEU A 80 -2.50 0.93 -3.19
N GLU A 81 -2.48 2.26 -3.01
CA GLU A 81 -3.70 3.07 -2.85
C GLU A 81 -4.43 3.29 -4.18
N ALA A 82 -3.69 3.36 -5.29
CA ALA A 82 -4.22 3.68 -6.62
C ALA A 82 -5.45 2.84 -7.05
N PRO A 83 -5.53 1.51 -6.84
CA PRO A 83 -6.70 0.72 -7.23
C PRO A 83 -8.00 1.19 -6.54
N ALA A 84 -7.93 1.59 -5.27
CA ALA A 84 -9.10 2.11 -4.55
C ALA A 84 -9.55 3.46 -5.15
N LEU A 85 -8.60 4.36 -5.44
CA LEU A 85 -8.91 5.65 -6.07
C LEU A 85 -9.46 5.47 -7.48
N ILE A 86 -8.94 4.51 -8.26
CA ILE A 86 -9.48 4.16 -9.58
C ILE A 86 -10.90 3.62 -9.45
N GLY A 87 -11.18 2.78 -8.45
CA GLY A 87 -12.53 2.33 -8.14
C GLY A 87 -13.47 3.49 -7.83
N LEU A 88 -13.00 4.49 -7.09
CA LEU A 88 -13.79 5.68 -6.76
C LEU A 88 -14.12 6.50 -8.00
N VAL A 89 -13.15 6.72 -8.88
CA VAL A 89 -13.37 7.41 -10.15
C VAL A 89 -14.34 6.61 -11.04
N THR A 90 -14.18 5.28 -11.07
CA THR A 90 -15.03 4.39 -11.87
C THR A 90 -16.48 4.43 -11.40
N MET A 91 -16.73 4.54 -10.10
CA MET A 91 -18.08 4.70 -9.53
C MET A 91 -18.85 5.87 -10.17
N PHE A 92 -18.18 6.99 -10.44
CA PHE A 92 -18.81 8.16 -11.06
C PHE A 92 -18.89 8.08 -12.59
N ALA A 93 -18.05 7.25 -13.20
CA ALA A 93 -17.99 7.08 -14.66
C ALA A 93 -19.04 6.10 -15.20
N LEU A 94 -19.55 5.19 -14.37
CA LEU A 94 -20.59 4.25 -14.77
C LEU A 94 -21.98 4.89 -14.79
N PRO A 95 -22.89 4.43 -15.68
CA PRO A 95 -24.28 4.89 -15.69
C PRO A 95 -25.00 4.60 -14.38
N ASP A 96 -24.79 3.40 -13.85
CA ASP A 96 -25.33 2.97 -12.56
C ASP A 96 -24.33 3.34 -11.46
N GLN A 97 -24.45 4.56 -10.94
CA GLN A 97 -23.63 5.03 -9.83
C GLN A 97 -23.98 4.24 -8.57
N SER A 98 -23.00 3.53 -8.03
CA SER A 98 -23.18 2.67 -6.85
C SER A 98 -21.89 2.60 -6.06
N PHE A 99 -21.97 2.85 -4.74
CA PHE A 99 -20.83 2.72 -3.83
C PHE A 99 -20.18 1.33 -3.85
N VAL A 100 -20.93 0.29 -4.26
CA VAL A 100 -20.41 -1.07 -4.41
C VAL A 100 -19.26 -1.12 -5.44
N THR A 101 -19.32 -0.31 -6.51
CA THR A 101 -18.25 -0.19 -7.51
C THR A 101 -16.93 0.25 -6.89
N TYR A 102 -16.98 1.16 -5.91
CA TYR A 102 -15.80 1.57 -5.14
C TYR A 102 -15.31 0.46 -4.21
N LEU A 103 -16.23 -0.25 -3.53
CA LEU A 103 -15.87 -1.29 -2.55
C LEU A 103 -15.13 -2.47 -3.18
N VAL A 104 -15.45 -2.84 -4.43
CA VAL A 104 -14.83 -3.97 -5.13
C VAL A 104 -13.29 -3.92 -5.10
N PRO A 105 -12.63 -2.84 -5.51
CA PRO A 105 -11.18 -2.71 -5.36
C PRO A 105 -10.75 -2.18 -3.98
N ALA A 106 -11.55 -1.35 -3.30
CA ALA A 106 -11.13 -0.69 -2.06
C ALA A 106 -10.92 -1.67 -0.90
N VAL A 107 -11.82 -2.65 -0.71
CA VAL A 107 -11.71 -3.62 0.39
C VAL A 107 -10.46 -4.50 0.22
N PRO A 108 -10.21 -5.14 -0.93
CA PRO A 108 -8.99 -5.91 -1.14
C PRO A 108 -7.72 -5.04 -1.10
N THR A 109 -7.81 -3.77 -1.52
CA THR A 109 -6.71 -2.80 -1.39
C THR A 109 -6.32 -2.57 0.07
N LEU A 110 -7.29 -2.33 0.96
CA LEU A 110 -7.04 -2.17 2.40
C LEU A 110 -6.35 -3.40 2.99
N ILE A 111 -6.78 -4.60 2.58
CA ILE A 111 -6.14 -5.86 2.98
C ILE A 111 -4.69 -5.90 2.48
N ALA A 112 -4.45 -5.58 1.20
CA ALA A 112 -3.11 -5.58 0.61
C ALA A 112 -2.19 -4.56 1.30
N MET A 113 -2.66 -3.34 1.59
CA MET A 113 -1.91 -2.34 2.35
C MET A 113 -1.59 -2.85 3.76
N GLY A 114 -2.56 -3.48 4.42
CA GLY A 114 -2.43 -4.14 5.72
C GLY A 114 -1.31 -5.18 5.77
N LEU A 115 -1.18 -5.98 4.70
CA LEU A 115 -0.21 -7.07 4.62
C LEU A 115 1.17 -6.65 4.11
N LEU A 116 1.24 -5.63 3.24
CA LEU A 116 2.45 -5.33 2.48
C LEU A 116 3.18 -4.06 2.90
N VAL A 117 2.48 -3.12 3.53
CA VAL A 117 3.01 -1.77 3.82
C VAL A 117 2.85 -1.38 5.28
N VAL A 118 1.83 -1.86 6.01
CA VAL A 118 1.71 -1.55 7.43
C VAL A 118 3.00 -1.95 8.17
N PRO A 119 3.57 -1.06 9.00
CA PRO A 119 4.86 -1.27 9.66
C PRO A 119 4.76 -2.25 10.84
N HIS A 120 4.39 -3.50 10.57
CA HIS A 120 4.52 -4.61 11.50
C HIS A 120 5.88 -5.30 11.33
N ARG A 121 6.25 -6.16 12.31
CA ARG A 121 7.57 -6.84 12.36
C ARG A 121 7.96 -7.48 11.03
N ALA A 122 7.09 -8.32 10.46
CA ALA A 122 7.40 -8.98 9.19
C ALA A 122 7.64 -8.01 8.02
N THR A 123 6.94 -6.88 7.92
CA THR A 123 7.18 -5.89 6.86
C THR A 123 8.53 -5.20 7.06
N LEU A 124 8.86 -4.85 8.30
CA LEU A 124 10.14 -4.22 8.62
C LEU A 124 11.31 -5.18 8.42
N GLU A 125 11.15 -6.47 8.74
CA GLU A 125 12.14 -7.51 8.44
C GLU A 125 12.38 -7.67 6.93
N ARG A 126 11.32 -7.60 6.11
CA ARG A 126 11.46 -7.61 4.65
C ARG A 126 12.25 -6.41 4.14
N TYR A 127 12.07 -5.24 4.76
CA TYR A 127 12.80 -4.03 4.38
C TYR A 127 14.26 -4.14 4.81
N ALA A 128 14.51 -4.57 6.05
CA ALA A 128 15.86 -4.82 6.58
C ALA A 128 16.63 -5.78 5.66
N LYS A 129 16.03 -6.94 5.31
CA LYS A 129 16.66 -7.94 4.44
C LYS A 129 17.09 -7.38 3.09
N VAL A 130 16.32 -6.46 2.52
CA VAL A 130 16.65 -5.84 1.23
C VAL A 130 17.70 -4.76 1.39
N LEU A 131 17.57 -3.91 2.42
CA LEU A 131 18.49 -2.81 2.68
C LEU A 131 19.87 -3.30 3.15
N ASP A 132 19.93 -4.43 3.85
CA ASP A 132 21.14 -5.07 4.36
C ASP A 132 21.81 -6.00 3.34
N GLY A 133 21.22 -6.14 2.14
CA GLY A 133 21.59 -7.16 1.15
C GLY A 133 23.05 -7.12 0.64
N THR A 134 23.78 -6.04 0.85
CA THR A 134 25.20 -5.88 0.46
C THR A 134 26.17 -5.90 1.63
N GLY A 135 25.76 -6.43 2.80
CA GLY A 135 26.61 -6.49 4.00
C GLY A 135 26.61 -5.21 4.82
N ALA A 136 25.67 -4.30 4.56
CA ALA A 136 25.40 -3.17 5.43
C ALA A 136 24.47 -3.57 6.58
N HIS A 137 24.58 -2.86 7.70
CA HIS A 137 23.68 -3.02 8.83
C HIS A 137 22.79 -1.79 8.93
N SER A 138 21.54 -1.91 8.53
CA SER A 138 20.54 -0.84 8.66
C SER A 138 20.24 -0.49 10.11
N GLY A 139 20.56 -1.38 11.06
CA GLY A 139 20.16 -1.27 12.47
C GLY A 139 18.65 -1.45 12.67
N LEU A 140 17.90 -1.79 11.61
CA LEU A 140 16.44 -1.93 11.65
C LEU A 140 16.02 -3.18 12.44
N ALA A 141 16.79 -4.27 12.32
CA ALA A 141 16.60 -5.50 13.09
C ALA A 141 16.93 -5.30 14.59
N ASP A 142 17.97 -4.53 14.88
CA ASP A 142 18.37 -4.16 16.24
C ASP A 142 17.33 -3.25 16.90
N TRP A 143 16.82 -2.27 16.16
CA TRP A 143 15.71 -1.43 16.60
C TRP A 143 14.42 -2.22 16.87
N LEU A 144 14.11 -3.22 16.04
CA LEU A 144 12.95 -4.11 16.21
C LEU A 144 13.05 -5.01 17.45
N THR A 145 14.26 -5.38 17.85
CA THR A 145 14.54 -6.28 18.98
C THR A 145 14.85 -5.53 20.28
N GLY A 146 14.94 -4.19 20.24
CA GLY A 146 15.31 -3.37 21.40
C GLY A 146 16.78 -3.46 21.78
N SER A 147 17.62 -4.01 20.90
CA SER A 147 19.06 -4.12 21.07
C SER A 147 19.74 -2.84 20.57
N THR A 148 19.69 -1.76 21.34
CA THR A 148 20.53 -0.59 21.04
C THR A 148 21.96 -0.86 21.54
N ARG A 149 22.85 -1.28 20.63
CA ARG A 149 24.30 -1.21 20.83
C ARG A 149 24.87 -0.01 20.10
#